data_AF-A0A7V9T1P3-F1
#
_entry.id   AF-A0A7V9T1P3-F1
#
_cell.length_a   1.000
_cell.length_b   1.000
_cell.length_c   1.000
_cell.angle_alpha   90.00
_cell.angle_beta   90.00
_cell.angle_gamma   90.00
#
_symmetry.space_group_name_H-M   'P 1'
#
loop_
_entity.id
_entity.type
_entity.pdbx_description
1 polymer ?
#
loop_
_entity_poly.entity_id
_entity_poly.type
_entity_poly.pdbx_seq_one_letter_code
_entity_poly.pdbx_strand_id
1 'polypeptide(L)' 'MKRRFPSVGKILDGRPVLVIADGKMQHDAMNKERVDKGDILSAARDKQGLESLDQIKHAVVEPSGGITIVPKER' A
#
# COMPACT_ATOMS: atom_id res chain seq x y z
N MET A 1 4.66 -31.66 -14.20
CA MET A 1 5.33 -30.42 -13.71
C MET A 1 4.26 -29.40 -13.32
N LYS A 2 4.19 -29.01 -12.04
CA LYS A 2 3.25 -28.01 -11.53
C LYS A 2 3.76 -26.61 -11.84
N ARG A 3 3.11 -25.87 -12.74
CA ARG A 3 3.13 -24.40 -12.79
C ARG A 3 1.69 -23.91 -12.76
N ARG A 4 1.16 -23.73 -11.56
CA ARG A 4 -0.03 -22.90 -11.33
C ARG A 4 0.50 -21.58 -10.80
N PHE A 5 0.72 -20.62 -11.69
CA PHE A 5 0.78 -19.21 -11.30
C PHE A 5 -0.67 -18.72 -11.30
N PRO A 6 -1.35 -18.54 -10.14
CA PRO A 6 -2.67 -17.96 -10.16
C PRO A 6 -2.52 -16.45 -10.34
N SER A 7 -3.11 -15.93 -11.41
CA SER A 7 -3.53 -14.53 -11.56
C SER A 7 -2.41 -13.48 -11.48
N VAL A 8 -1.67 -13.34 -12.58
CA VAL A 8 -1.10 -12.05 -12.98
C VAL A 8 -2.25 -11.05 -13.09
N GLY A 9 -2.15 -9.97 -12.32
CA GLY A 9 -2.89 -8.73 -12.54
C GLY A 9 -4.40 -8.87 -12.49
N LYS A 10 -4.99 -8.77 -11.29
CA LYS A 10 -6.15 -7.87 -11.20
C LYS A 10 -5.59 -6.52 -11.62
N ILE A 11 -5.79 -6.19 -12.90
CA ILE A 11 -5.59 -4.84 -13.41
C ILE A 11 -6.36 -3.95 -12.44
N LEU A 12 -5.56 -3.20 -11.68
CA LEU A 12 -5.94 -2.25 -10.66
C LEU A 12 -7.10 -1.42 -11.21
N ASP A 13 -8.08 -1.09 -10.37
CA ASP A 13 -9.37 -0.46 -10.71
C ASP A 13 -9.26 0.94 -11.39
N GLY A 14 -8.10 1.25 -11.97
CA GLY A 14 -7.75 2.47 -12.69
C GLY A 14 -7.61 3.69 -11.77
N ARG A 15 -7.87 3.52 -10.48
CA ARG A 15 -7.97 4.60 -9.50
C ARG A 15 -7.02 4.36 -8.34
N PRO A 16 -6.37 5.40 -7.82
CA PRO A 16 -5.62 5.30 -6.59
C PRO A 16 -6.54 4.86 -5.44
N VAL A 17 -6.05 3.97 -4.59
CA VAL A 17 -6.80 3.42 -3.46
C VAL A 17 -6.12 3.79 -2.15
N LEU A 18 -6.85 4.49 -1.28
CA LEU A 18 -6.38 4.85 0.05
C LEU A 18 -6.38 3.62 0.98
N VAL A 19 -5.19 3.18 1.40
CA VAL A 19 -5.01 2.02 2.29
C VAL A 19 -4.67 2.42 3.72
N ILE A 20 -4.19 3.66 3.95
CA ILE A 20 -4.13 4.29 5.27
C ILE A 20 -4.78 5.67 5.19
N ALA A 21 -5.75 5.94 6.07
CA ALA A 21 -6.44 7.22 6.20
C ALA A 21 -6.26 7.75 7.63
N ASP A 22 -5.60 8.90 7.79
CA ASP A 22 -5.31 9.53 9.08
C ASP A 22 -4.69 8.56 10.09
N GLY A 23 -3.72 7.76 9.63
CA GLY A 23 -3.03 6.74 10.42
C GLY A 23 -3.82 5.45 10.67
N LYS A 24 -5.04 5.31 10.14
CA LYS A 24 -5.87 4.11 10.28
C LYS A 24 -5.80 3.24 9.02
N MET A 25 -5.43 1.98 9.20
CA MET A 25 -5.41 0.99 8.11
C MET A 25 -6.82 0.68 7.61
N GLN A 26 -6.98 0.71 6.29
CA GLN A 26 -8.22 0.37 5.60
C GLN A 26 -8.14 -1.09 5.15
N HIS A 27 -8.41 -2.02 6.06
CA HIS A 27 -8.19 -3.45 5.84
C HIS A 27 -8.90 -4.01 4.60
N ASP A 28 -10.12 -3.56 4.30
CA ASP A 28 -10.85 -4.00 3.11
C ASP A 28 -10.16 -3.54 1.82
N ALA A 29 -9.67 -2.29 1.80
CA ALA A 29 -8.92 -1.75 0.68
C ALA A 29 -7.57 -2.46 0.51
N MET A 30 -6.84 -2.70 1.61
CA MET A 30 -5.60 -3.48 1.63
C MET A 30 -5.81 -4.90 1.08
N ASN A 31 -6.88 -5.58 1.51
CA ASN A 31 -7.24 -6.91 1.02
C ASN A 31 -7.61 -6.91 -0.47
N LYS A 32 -8.32 -5.87 -0.94
CA LYS A 32 -8.71 -5.73 -2.34
C LYS A 32 -7.50 -5.51 -3.25
N GLU A 33 -6.58 -4.65 -2.83
CA GLU A 33 -5.34 -4.30 -3.53
C GLU A 33 -4.22 -5.32 -3.31
N ARG A 34 -4.42 -6.31 -2.43
CA ARG A 34 -3.42 -7.32 -2.03
C ARG A 34 -2.12 -6.70 -1.52
N VAL A 35 -2.26 -5.64 -0.72
CA VAL A 35 -1.15 -4.92 -0.08
C VAL A 35 -1.20 -5.19 1.41
N ASP A 36 -0.08 -5.57 1.99
CA ASP A 36 0.04 -5.78 3.43
C ASP A 36 0.81 -4.66 4.14
N LYS A 37 0.94 -4.78 5.47
CA LYS A 37 1.68 -3.82 6.29
C LYS A 37 3.17 -3.75 5.91
N GLY A 38 3.77 -4.87 5.52
CA GLY A 38 5.17 -4.96 5.11
C GLY A 38 5.44 -4.17 3.84
N ASP A 39 4.55 -4.29 2.85
CA ASP A 39 4.62 -3.50 1.61
C ASP A 39 4.59 -1.99 1.89
N ILE A 40 3.65 -1.56 2.74
CA ILE A 40 3.52 -0.14 3.14
C ILE A 40 4.79 0.34 3.85
N LEU A 41 5.31 -0.43 4.81
CA LEU A 41 6.52 -0.07 5.54
C LEU A 41 7.77 -0.10 4.64
N SER A 42 7.84 -0.98 3.65
CA SER A 42 8.91 -0.95 2.66
C SER A 42 8.88 0.35 1.87
N ALA A 43 7.72 0.70 1.30
CA ALA A 43 7.56 1.96 0.58
C ALA A 43 7.83 3.19 1.46
N ALA A 44 7.44 3.15 2.73
CA ALA A 44 7.67 4.23 3.69
C ALA A 44 9.15 4.42 4.00
N ARG A 45 9.92 3.34 4.17
CA ARG A 45 11.38 3.41 4.31
C ARG A 45 12.03 3.92 3.04
N ASP A 46 11.68 3.33 1.89
CA ASP A 46 12.33 3.61 0.61
C ASP A 46 12.09 5.06 0.14
N LYS A 47 10.88 5.59 0.36
CA LYS A 47 10.47 6.90 -0.17
C LYS A 47 10.59 8.05 0.81
N GLN A 48 10.50 7.78 2.12
CA GLN A 48 10.38 8.82 3.15
C GLN A 48 11.28 8.58 4.37
N GLY A 49 12.00 7.45 4.44
CA GLY A 49 12.83 7.10 5.60
C GLY A 49 12.03 6.83 6.89
N LEU A 50 10.75 6.46 6.77
CA LEU A 50 9.89 6.16 7.93
C LEU A 50 9.97 4.68 8.30
N GLU A 51 10.08 4.39 9.59
CA GLU A 51 10.25 3.02 10.10
C GLU A 51 8.97 2.43 10.69
N SER A 52 7.97 3.27 10.97
CA SER A 52 6.78 2.86 11.72
C SER A 52 5.49 3.48 11.18
N LEU A 53 4.37 2.76 11.36
CA LEU A 53 3.06 3.17 10.83
C LEU A 53 2.52 4.43 11.50
N ASP A 54 2.88 4.69 12.75
CA ASP A 54 2.46 5.88 13.48
C ASP A 54 3.02 7.16 12.89
N GLN A 55 4.09 7.09 12.09
CA GLN A 55 4.66 8.20 11.32
C GLN A 55 3.92 8.48 10.01
N ILE A 56 3.01 7.60 9.59
CA ILE A 56 2.29 7.68 8.31
C ILE A 56 0.91 8.29 8.53
N LYS A 57 0.61 9.38 7.83
CA LYS A 57 -0.73 10.00 7.79
C LYS A 57 -1.61 9.29 6.78
N HIS A 58 -1.11 9.15 5.54
CA HIS A 58 -1.82 8.47 4.46
C HIS A 58 -0.90 7.55 3.67
N ALA A 59 -1.47 6.49 3.12
CA ALA A 59 -0.81 5.63 2.16
C ALA A 59 -1.80 5.28 1.04
N VAL A 60 -1.36 5.40 -0.20
CA VAL A 60 -2.18 5.24 -1.41
C VAL A 60 -1.53 4.22 -2.33
N VAL A 61 -2.28 3.24 -2.78
CA VAL A 61 -1.87 2.31 -3.85
C VAL A 61 -2.25 2.95 -5.18
N GLU A 62 -1.24 3.23 -6.01
CA GLU A 62 -1.41 3.81 -7.34
C GLU A 62 -1.84 2.74 -8.36
N PRO A 63 -2.48 3.11 -9.49
CA PRO A 63 -2.80 2.19 -10.57
C PRO A 63 -1.59 1.49 -11.21
N SER A 64 -0.37 1.95 -10.93
CA SER A 64 0.88 1.29 -11.33
C SER A 64 1.31 0.15 -10.39
N GLY A 65 0.67 0.01 -9.24
CA GLY A 65 1.06 -0.88 -8.14
C GLY A 65 2.06 -0.25 -7.16
N GLY A 66 2.50 0.99 -7.40
CA GLY A 66 3.35 1.71 -6.45
C GLY A 66 2.56 2.22 -5.25
N ILE A 67 3.22 2.36 -4.09
CA ILE A 67 2.60 2.91 -2.87
C ILE A 67 3.15 4.33 -2.62
N THR A 68 2.28 5.33 -2.64
CA THR A 68 2.60 6.71 -2.24
C THR A 68 2.39 6.87 -0.73
N ILE A 69 3.33 7.53 -0.05
CA ILE A 69 3.33 7.71 1.40
C ILE A 69 3.28 9.20 1.74
N VAL A 70 2.35 9.58 2.61
CA VAL A 70 2.26 10.93 3.19
C VAL A 70 2.61 10.84 4.68
N PRO A 71 3.72 11.44 5.12
CA PRO A 71 4.09 11.48 6.55
C PRO A 71 3.08 12.28 7.38
N LYS A 72 3.03 12.01 8.69
CA LYS A 72 2.41 12.94 9.64
C LYS A 72 3.31 14.16 9.83
N GLU A 73 2.70 15.33 9.97
CA GLU A 73 3.39 16.52 10.47
C GLU A 73 3.74 16.30 11.95
N ARG A 74 4.89 16.84 12.38
CA ARG A 74 5.31 16.82 13.78
C ARG A 74 4.59 17.88 14.59
#